data_AF-A0A973PY93-F1
#
_entry.id   AF-A0A973PY93-F1
#
_cell.length_a   1.000
_cell.length_b   1.000
_cell.length_c   1.000
_cell.angle_alpha   90.00
_cell.angle_beta   90.00
_cell.angle_gamma   90.00
#
_symmetry.space_group_name_H-M   'P 1'
#
loop_
_entity.id
_entity.type
_entity.pdbx_description
1 polymer ?
#
loop_
_entity_poly.entity_id
_entity_poly.type
_entity_poly.pdbx_seq_one_letter_code
_entity_poly.pdbx_strand_id
1 'polypeptide(L)'
;MSTTTSTPVPASLAALPPADGQTPAVRPGHRLMPALIGTINRAHVVHIECPDWCTDDHMDEPHGLEEVTHNAGDKDVEVVSIDDLTALALHWTARISAYPASPFAQARAAHIVVDDEGTEARLTPEMAEELADDLVAFTAYLRQLAGTVRAANAAVGDLTSWTSLTRIDLQSMPVADLIRAFGVTVRESTEVSDEYSVVLGGEPGEMLLLVHPTTPQNVREYETRKALLAWHDAQLGGDRD
;
A
#
# COMPACT_ATOMS: atom_id res chain seq x y z
N MET A 1 7.62 8.02 17.73
CA MET A 1 7.40 9.47 17.59
C MET A 1 8.75 10.16 17.74
N SER A 2 9.48 10.31 16.64
CA SER A 2 10.80 10.95 16.63
C SER A 2 10.60 12.45 16.45
N THR A 3 10.92 13.23 17.47
CA THR A 3 10.95 14.68 17.41
C THR A 3 12.19 15.12 16.64
N THR A 4 12.01 15.59 15.40
CA THR A 4 13.07 16.25 14.63
C THR A 4 13.32 17.64 15.22
N THR A 5 14.46 17.81 15.86
CA THR A 5 14.95 19.09 16.35
C THR A 5 15.36 19.94 15.14
N SER A 6 14.53 20.92 14.78
CA SER A 6 14.86 21.93 13.76
C SER A 6 16.04 22.78 14.26
N THR A 7 17.21 22.60 13.66
CA THR A 7 18.40 23.42 13.95
C THR A 7 18.20 24.80 13.33
N PRO A 8 18.35 25.90 14.09
CA PRO A 8 18.18 27.24 13.55
C PRO A 8 19.26 27.54 12.51
N VAL A 9 18.83 27.97 11.32
CA VAL A 9 19.69 28.44 10.23
C VAL A 9 20.53 29.63 10.74
N PRO A 10 21.87 29.63 10.57
CA PRO A 10 22.72 30.70 11.05
C PRO A 10 22.38 32.03 10.34
N ALA A 11 21.94 33.00 11.13
CA ALA A 11 21.63 34.35 10.70
C ALA A 11 22.92 35.17 10.48
N SER A 12 23.65 34.94 9.39
CA SER A 12 24.53 35.97 8.80
C SER A 12 25.08 35.53 7.43
N LEU A 13 24.24 35.62 6.40
CA LEU A 13 24.73 35.77 5.03
C LEU A 13 25.05 37.25 4.84
N ALA A 14 26.31 37.63 5.07
CA ALA A 14 26.79 38.94 4.65
C ALA A 14 26.53 39.08 3.14
N ALA A 15 25.71 40.05 2.76
CA ALA A 15 25.33 40.31 1.38
C ALA A 15 26.60 40.53 0.55
N LEU A 16 26.87 39.61 -0.38
CA LEU A 16 27.89 39.82 -1.40
C LEU A 16 27.55 41.12 -2.16
N PRO A 17 28.56 41.96 -2.49
CA PRO A 17 28.32 43.15 -3.29
C PRO A 17 27.64 42.74 -4.61
N PRO A 18 26.66 43.52 -5.11
CA PRO A 18 25.97 43.18 -6.34
C PRO A 18 26.98 43.14 -7.48
N ALA A 19 27.21 41.96 -8.05
CA ALA A 19 27.91 41.82 -9.32
C ALA A 19 27.16 42.67 -10.37
N ASP A 20 27.90 43.35 -11.24
CA ASP A 20 27.44 44.37 -12.19
C ASP A 20 26.10 44.07 -12.89
N GLY A 21 24.96 44.34 -12.24
CA GLY A 21 23.61 44.61 -12.76
C GLY A 21 22.97 43.69 -13.81
N GLN A 22 23.66 42.69 -14.35
CA GLN A 22 23.15 41.82 -15.39
C GLN A 22 22.54 40.60 -14.73
N THR A 23 21.21 40.55 -14.72
CA THR A 23 20.49 39.32 -14.43
C THR A 23 20.94 38.27 -15.46
N PRO A 24 21.45 37.10 -15.04
CA PRO A 24 21.82 36.06 -15.98
C PRO A 24 20.60 35.69 -16.83
N ALA A 25 20.81 35.57 -18.14
CA ALA A 25 19.76 35.14 -19.05
C ALA A 25 19.36 33.69 -18.71
N VAL A 26 18.08 33.48 -18.42
CA VAL A 26 17.49 32.17 -18.12
C VAL A 26 16.95 31.56 -19.41
N ARG A 27 17.19 30.26 -19.64
CA ARG A 27 16.67 29.54 -20.81
C ARG A 27 15.13 29.48 -20.74
N PRO A 28 14.43 29.47 -21.89
CA PRO A 28 12.99 29.20 -21.91
C PRO A 28 12.66 27.90 -21.19
N GLY A 29 11.56 27.88 -20.42
CA GLY A 29 11.15 26.72 -19.63
C GLY A 29 12.00 26.47 -18.37
N HIS A 30 12.78 27.47 -17.93
CA HIS A 30 13.57 27.41 -16.72
C HIS A 30 13.33 28.66 -15.85
N ARG A 31 13.70 28.55 -14.58
CA ARG A 31 13.68 29.62 -13.58
C ARG A 31 14.94 29.58 -12.73
N LEU A 32 15.32 30.72 -12.14
CA LEU A 32 16.37 30.75 -11.13
C LEU A 32 15.80 30.35 -9.78
N MET A 33 16.37 29.32 -9.17
CA MET A 33 16.03 28.86 -7.82
C MET A 33 17.25 29.01 -6.91
N PRO A 34 17.08 29.43 -5.65
CA PRO A 34 18.15 29.36 -4.68
C PRO A 34 18.50 27.90 -4.39
N ALA A 35 19.79 27.62 -4.22
CA ALA A 35 20.32 26.32 -3.84
C ALA A 35 21.46 26.48 -2.82
N LEU A 36 21.54 25.55 -1.89
CA LEU A 36 22.57 25.50 -0.88
C LEU A 36 23.73 24.64 -1.39
N ILE A 37 24.85 25.28 -1.74
CA ILE A 37 26.01 24.59 -2.34
C ILE A 37 27.22 24.63 -1.42
N GLY A 38 27.86 23.47 -1.23
CA GLY A 38 29.07 23.32 -0.42
C GLY A 38 28.95 22.19 0.59
N THR A 39 29.51 22.38 1.78
CA THR A 39 29.47 21.37 2.86
C THR A 39 28.59 21.85 4.01
N ILE A 40 28.17 20.94 4.90
CA ILE A 40 27.39 21.24 6.12
C ILE A 40 27.93 22.46 6.90
N ASN A 41 29.26 22.59 7.00
CA ASN A 41 29.88 23.68 7.77
C ASN A 41 30.26 24.91 6.93
N ARG A 42 30.14 24.84 5.60
CA ARG A 42 30.57 25.87 4.65
C ARG A 42 29.72 25.79 3.38
N ALA A 43 28.44 26.12 3.52
CA ALA A 43 27.52 26.20 2.40
C ALA A 43 27.26 27.66 2.02
N HIS A 44 27.01 27.89 0.74
CA HIS A 44 26.69 29.19 0.18
C HIS A 44 25.37 29.08 -0.58
N VAL A 45 24.53 30.10 -0.46
CA VAL A 45 23.33 30.21 -1.30
C VAL A 45 23.75 30.74 -2.67
N VAL A 46 23.53 29.94 -3.69
CA VAL A 46 23.71 30.34 -5.10
C VAL A 46 22.37 30.22 -5.82
N HIS A 47 22.20 30.93 -6.93
CA HIS A 47 21.02 30.74 -7.78
C HIS A 47 21.40 29.81 -8.93
N ILE A 48 20.73 28.67 -9.02
CA ILE A 48 20.88 27.71 -10.11
C ILE A 48 19.68 27.82 -11.05
N GLU A 49 19.89 27.40 -12.29
CA GLU A 49 18.84 27.34 -13.29
C GLU A 49 18.12 26.00 -13.18
N CYS A 50 16.87 26.02 -12.71
CA CYS A 50 16.02 24.84 -12.60
C CYS A 50 15.00 24.82 -13.74
N PRO A 51 14.74 23.66 -14.38
CA PRO A 51 13.61 23.50 -15.27
C PRO A 51 12.28 23.79 -14.57
N ASP A 52 11.28 24.28 -15.31
CA ASP A 52 9.99 24.65 -14.72
C ASP A 52 9.24 23.47 -14.08
N TRP A 53 9.52 22.25 -14.54
CA TRP A 53 8.96 21.03 -13.97
C TRP A 53 9.61 20.61 -12.66
N CYS A 54 10.85 21.04 -12.35
CA CYS A 54 11.57 20.62 -11.14
C CYS A 54 10.80 21.02 -9.88
N THR A 55 10.62 20.10 -8.95
CA THR A 55 9.92 20.34 -7.67
C THR A 55 10.82 20.21 -6.44
N ASP A 56 12.06 19.76 -6.61
CA ASP A 56 13.01 19.63 -5.50
C ASP A 56 13.32 20.97 -4.82
N ASP A 57 13.42 20.92 -3.49
CA ASP A 57 13.88 22.04 -2.68
C ASP A 57 15.40 21.98 -2.51
N HIS A 58 16.15 22.64 -3.40
CA HIS A 58 17.61 22.67 -3.34
C HIS A 58 18.19 23.45 -2.15
N MET A 59 17.36 23.93 -1.22
CA MET A 59 17.77 24.58 0.02
C MET A 59 17.67 23.67 1.24
N ASP A 60 17.19 22.44 1.08
CA ASP A 60 16.96 21.47 2.16
C ASP A 60 18.25 21.03 2.86
N GLU A 61 19.29 20.75 2.09
CA GLU A 61 20.62 20.40 2.55
C GLU A 61 21.72 20.92 1.61
N PRO A 62 22.98 21.05 2.08
CA PRO A 62 24.08 21.45 1.21
C PRO A 62 24.46 20.35 0.22
N HIS A 63 24.49 20.69 -1.07
CA HIS A 63 24.87 19.80 -2.16
C HIS A 63 26.23 20.20 -2.76
N GLY A 64 26.97 19.24 -3.32
CA GLY A 64 28.03 19.54 -4.29
C GLY A 64 27.43 20.20 -5.55
N LEU A 65 28.16 21.08 -6.24
CA LEU A 65 27.64 21.69 -7.47
C LEU A 65 27.40 20.64 -8.56
N GLU A 66 28.24 19.61 -8.57
CA GLU A 66 28.15 18.43 -9.43
C GLU A 66 27.07 17.43 -9.03
N GLU A 67 26.51 17.58 -7.83
CA GLU A 67 25.47 16.71 -7.27
C GLU A 67 24.07 17.32 -7.42
N VAL A 68 23.97 18.54 -7.95
CA VAL A 68 22.67 19.15 -8.26
C VAL A 68 21.95 18.26 -9.28
N THR A 69 20.82 17.73 -8.86
CA THR A 69 19.87 17.00 -9.70
C THR A 69 18.57 17.79 -9.77
N HIS A 70 17.77 17.56 -10.80
CA HIS A 70 16.42 18.10 -10.87
C HIS A 70 15.46 16.94 -10.93
N ASN A 71 14.60 16.80 -9.93
CA ASN A 71 13.55 15.79 -9.94
C ASN A 71 12.15 16.43 -9.92
N ALA A 72 11.18 15.67 -10.43
CA ALA A 72 9.79 16.05 -10.32
C ALA A 72 8.85 14.86 -10.33
N GLY A 73 7.88 14.95 -9.40
CA GLY A 73 6.74 14.07 -9.29
C GLY A 73 7.14 12.63 -8.97
N ASP A 74 6.94 12.21 -7.73
CA ASP A 74 7.07 10.81 -7.36
C ASP A 74 5.70 10.12 -7.41
N LYS A 75 5.68 8.95 -8.04
CA LYS A 75 4.53 8.05 -8.00
C LYS A 75 4.97 6.63 -7.70
N ASP A 76 4.32 6.07 -6.70
CA ASP A 76 4.65 4.75 -6.19
C ASP A 76 3.60 3.72 -6.59
N VAL A 77 4.08 2.51 -6.87
CA VAL A 77 3.28 1.30 -7.02
C VAL A 77 3.80 0.27 -6.04
N GLU A 78 2.93 -0.20 -5.16
CA GLU A 78 3.24 -1.14 -4.10
C GLU A 78 2.46 -2.44 -4.27
N VAL A 79 3.11 -3.57 -4.02
CA VAL A 79 2.47 -4.90 -3.94
C VAL A 79 2.64 -5.43 -2.53
N VAL A 80 1.51 -5.62 -1.84
CA VAL A 80 1.47 -6.15 -0.47
C VAL A 80 1.26 -7.67 -0.49
N SER A 81 1.95 -8.40 0.40
CA SER A 81 1.78 -9.84 0.55
C SER A 81 0.60 -10.17 1.47
N ILE A 82 -0.11 -11.27 1.18
CA ILE A 82 -1.16 -11.79 2.08
C ILE A 82 -0.58 -12.35 3.40
N ASP A 83 0.68 -12.82 3.37
CA ASP A 83 1.33 -13.45 4.53
C ASP A 83 1.87 -12.41 5.53
N ASP A 84 2.15 -11.19 5.05
CA ASP A 84 2.60 -10.06 5.86
C ASP A 84 2.12 -8.76 5.22
N LEU A 85 1.07 -8.18 5.80
CA LEU A 85 0.47 -6.93 5.33
C LEU A 85 1.34 -5.69 5.58
N THR A 86 2.45 -5.85 6.31
CA THR A 86 3.40 -4.78 6.60
C THR A 86 4.64 -4.83 5.71
N ALA A 87 4.86 -5.94 4.99
CA ALA A 87 5.94 -6.09 4.05
C ALA A 87 5.48 -5.80 2.62
N LEU A 88 6.26 -4.97 1.92
CA LEU A 88 6.09 -4.75 0.49
C LEU A 88 6.86 -5.84 -0.25
N ALA A 89 6.14 -6.66 -1.03
CA ALA A 89 6.75 -7.64 -1.92
C ALA A 89 7.40 -6.98 -3.15
N LEU A 90 6.89 -5.81 -3.54
CA LEU A 90 7.42 -4.96 -4.59
C LEU A 90 7.07 -3.51 -4.26
N HIS A 91 8.03 -2.60 -4.42
CA HIS A 91 7.82 -1.16 -4.33
C HIS A 91 8.56 -0.52 -5.49
N TRP A 92 7.83 0.16 -6.38
CA TRP A 92 8.39 0.88 -7.51
C TRP A 92 8.03 2.35 -7.43
N THR A 93 9.01 3.23 -7.57
CA THR A 93 8.81 4.67 -7.69
C THR A 93 9.20 5.13 -9.09
N ALA A 94 8.37 5.97 -9.71
CA ALA A 94 8.68 6.63 -10.98
C ALA A 94 8.73 8.15 -10.82
N ARG A 95 9.75 8.79 -11.39
CA ARG A 95 9.95 10.25 -11.36
C ARG A 95 10.61 10.80 -12.61
N ILE A 96 10.42 12.09 -12.91
CA ILE A 96 11.24 12.80 -13.89
C ILE A 96 12.55 13.18 -13.23
N SER A 97 13.68 13.02 -13.93
CA SER A 97 14.99 13.41 -13.44
C SER A 97 15.89 14.03 -14.53
N ALA A 98 16.82 14.88 -14.12
CA ALA A 98 17.94 15.35 -14.93
C ALA A 98 19.17 15.61 -14.04
N TYR A 99 20.36 15.23 -14.53
CA TYR A 99 21.64 15.37 -13.84
C TYR A 99 22.56 16.26 -14.68
N PRO A 100 22.49 17.59 -14.58
CA PRO A 100 23.22 18.52 -15.46
C PRO A 100 24.73 18.29 -15.53
N ALA A 101 25.35 17.87 -14.42
CA ALA A 101 26.78 17.60 -14.33
C ALA A 101 27.19 16.18 -14.77
N SER A 102 26.24 15.33 -15.17
CA SER A 102 26.53 13.94 -15.54
C SER A 102 27.50 13.87 -16.73
N PRO A 103 28.47 12.93 -16.73
CA PRO A 103 29.32 12.71 -17.90
C PRO A 103 28.52 12.15 -19.10
N PHE A 104 27.38 11.51 -18.85
CA PHE A 104 26.55 10.91 -19.88
C PHE A 104 25.53 11.92 -20.44
N ALA A 105 25.55 12.14 -21.75
CA ALA A 105 24.66 13.11 -22.40
C ALA A 105 23.18 12.82 -22.16
N GLN A 106 22.81 11.54 -22.09
CA GLN A 106 21.45 11.07 -21.85
C GLN A 106 20.94 11.48 -20.46
N ALA A 107 21.78 11.36 -19.44
CA ALA A 107 21.42 11.69 -18.06
C ALA A 107 21.38 13.21 -17.81
N ARG A 108 22.04 14.02 -18.65
CA ARG A 108 21.93 15.49 -18.60
C ARG A 108 20.59 16.00 -19.13
N ALA A 109 19.96 15.26 -20.03
CA ALA A 109 18.62 15.55 -20.50
C ALA A 109 17.57 15.07 -19.49
N ALA A 110 16.36 15.64 -19.56
CA ALA A 110 15.23 15.13 -18.79
C ALA A 110 14.91 13.70 -19.25
N HIS A 111 14.76 12.79 -18.29
CA HIS A 111 14.43 11.39 -18.48
C HIS A 111 13.54 10.90 -17.34
N ILE A 112 12.99 9.70 -17.47
CA ILE A 112 12.22 9.07 -16.38
C ILE A 112 13.14 8.11 -15.65
N VAL A 113 13.11 8.15 -14.32
CA VAL A 113 13.77 7.17 -13.45
C VAL A 113 12.69 6.29 -12.86
N VAL A 114 12.88 4.98 -12.95
CA VAL A 114 12.09 3.97 -12.23
C VAL A 114 13.04 3.27 -11.26
N ASP A 115 12.67 3.20 -9.99
CA ASP A 115 13.49 2.68 -8.89
C ASP A 115 12.72 1.60 -8.13
N ASP A 116 13.40 0.54 -7.71
CA ASP A 116 12.87 -0.59 -6.94
C ASP A 116 13.53 -0.77 -5.56
N GLU A 117 14.06 0.32 -4.99
CA GLU A 117 14.90 0.40 -3.77
C GLU A 117 16.29 -0.23 -3.91
N GLY A 118 16.56 -0.98 -5.00
CA GLY A 118 17.84 -1.62 -5.26
C GLY A 118 18.53 -1.14 -6.53
N THR A 119 17.76 -0.82 -7.57
CA THR A 119 18.27 -0.49 -8.90
C THR A 119 17.47 0.62 -9.56
N GLU A 120 18.18 1.64 -10.05
CA GLU A 120 17.60 2.68 -10.89
C GLU A 120 17.65 2.32 -12.38
N ALA A 121 16.48 2.26 -13.02
CA ALA A 121 16.35 2.24 -14.47
C ALA A 121 16.11 3.66 -15.00
N ARG A 122 16.86 4.07 -16.02
CA ARG A 122 16.74 5.38 -16.68
C ARG A 122 16.16 5.21 -18.06
N LEU A 123 15.02 5.82 -18.31
CA LEU A 123 14.20 5.62 -19.49
C LEU A 123 14.11 6.90 -20.31
N THR A 124 14.25 6.77 -21.64
CA THR A 124 13.80 7.83 -22.55
C THR A 124 12.26 7.92 -22.51
N PRO A 125 11.65 9.02 -23.00
CA PRO A 125 10.20 9.10 -23.11
C PRO A 125 9.58 7.92 -23.85
N GLU A 126 10.19 7.49 -24.96
CA GLU A 126 9.70 6.37 -25.77
C GLU A 126 9.77 5.04 -25.01
N MET A 127 10.86 4.79 -24.28
CA MET A 127 10.99 3.59 -23.43
C MET A 127 9.98 3.60 -22.28
N ALA A 128 9.67 4.78 -21.72
CA ALA A 128 8.68 4.90 -20.65
C ALA A 128 7.25 4.69 -21.17
N GLU A 129 6.93 5.15 -22.39
CA GLU A 129 5.66 4.85 -23.06
C GLU A 129 5.51 3.36 -23.33
N GLU A 130 6.55 2.69 -23.84
CA GLU A 130 6.56 1.23 -24.04
C GLU A 130 6.36 0.47 -22.72
N LEU A 131 7.09 0.85 -21.67
CA LEU A 131 6.91 0.28 -20.33
C LEU A 131 5.50 0.50 -19.80
N ALA A 132 4.90 1.67 -20.03
CA ALA A 132 3.54 1.96 -19.60
C ALA A 132 2.52 1.05 -20.31
N ASP A 133 2.67 0.82 -21.61
CA ASP A 133 1.82 -0.10 -22.38
C ASP A 133 1.95 -1.55 -21.86
N ASP A 134 3.17 -1.99 -21.57
CA ASP A 134 3.43 -3.30 -20.97
C ASP A 134 2.76 -3.44 -19.60
N LEU A 135 2.81 -2.40 -18.77
CA LEU A 135 2.15 -2.39 -17.46
C LEU A 135 0.62 -2.39 -17.59
N VAL A 136 0.06 -1.70 -18.59
CA VAL A 136 -1.38 -1.78 -18.88
C VAL A 136 -1.78 -3.20 -19.28
N ALA A 137 -1.00 -3.86 -20.15
CA ALA A 137 -1.24 -5.24 -20.53
C ALA A 137 -1.14 -6.19 -19.32
N PHE A 138 -0.11 -6.02 -18.49
CA PHE A 138 0.09 -6.80 -17.27
C PHE A 138 -1.05 -6.64 -16.28
N THR A 139 -1.52 -5.41 -16.03
CA THR A 139 -2.65 -5.16 -15.11
C THR A 139 -3.96 -5.77 -15.63
N ALA A 140 -4.18 -5.76 -16.94
CA ALA A 140 -5.32 -6.46 -17.55
C ALA A 140 -5.24 -7.97 -17.31
N TYR A 141 -4.05 -8.56 -17.47
CA TYR A 141 -3.82 -9.97 -17.18
C TYR A 141 -4.01 -10.32 -15.69
N LEU A 142 -3.51 -9.48 -14.77
CA LEU A 142 -3.76 -9.65 -13.32
C LEU A 142 -5.25 -9.64 -12.98
N ARG A 143 -6.04 -8.75 -13.60
CA ARG A 143 -7.50 -8.73 -13.41
C ARG A 143 -8.16 -10.01 -13.91
N GLN A 144 -7.68 -10.56 -15.02
CA GLN A 144 -8.14 -11.85 -15.53
C GLN A 144 -7.82 -12.97 -14.54
N LEU A 145 -6.58 -13.04 -14.03
CA LEU A 145 -6.20 -14.02 -13.00
C LEU A 145 -7.07 -13.89 -11.75
N ALA A 146 -7.32 -12.69 -11.27
CA ALA A 146 -8.21 -12.45 -10.13
C ALA A 146 -9.64 -12.94 -10.41
N GLY A 147 -10.15 -12.76 -11.64
CA GLY A 147 -11.44 -13.31 -12.07
C GLY A 147 -11.46 -14.84 -12.05
N THR A 148 -10.42 -15.48 -12.59
CA THR A 148 -10.26 -16.94 -12.56
C THR A 148 -10.19 -17.48 -11.14
N VAL A 149 -9.42 -16.86 -10.25
CA VAL A 149 -9.33 -17.25 -8.83
C VAL A 149 -10.68 -17.13 -8.14
N ARG A 150 -11.43 -16.05 -8.37
CA ARG A 150 -12.80 -15.91 -7.84
C ARG A 150 -13.74 -17.01 -8.34
N ALA A 151 -13.70 -17.30 -9.64
CA ALA A 151 -14.52 -18.36 -10.22
C ALA A 151 -14.15 -19.75 -9.69
N ALA A 152 -12.85 -20.03 -9.51
CA ALA A 152 -12.37 -21.28 -8.91
C ALA A 152 -12.83 -21.40 -7.46
N ASN A 153 -12.70 -20.33 -6.66
CA ASN A 153 -13.15 -20.32 -5.27
C ASN A 153 -14.67 -20.48 -5.15
N ALA A 154 -15.44 -19.96 -6.12
CA ALA A 154 -16.88 -20.21 -6.19
C ALA A 154 -17.20 -21.66 -6.60
N ALA A 155 -16.39 -22.28 -7.47
CA ALA A 155 -16.59 -23.64 -7.98
C ALA A 155 -16.17 -24.74 -6.99
N VAL A 156 -15.22 -24.46 -6.10
CA VAL A 156 -14.91 -25.29 -4.90
C VAL A 156 -16.12 -25.38 -3.95
N GLY A 157 -17.17 -24.63 -4.27
CA GLY A 157 -18.42 -24.57 -3.56
C GLY A 157 -18.55 -23.18 -3.00
N ASP A 158 -19.70 -22.57 -3.24
CA ASP A 158 -20.33 -21.63 -2.34
C ASP A 158 -20.52 -22.32 -0.97
N LEU A 159 -19.41 -22.63 -0.29
CA LEU A 159 -19.38 -22.92 1.15
C LEU A 159 -19.73 -21.64 1.93
N THR A 160 -20.10 -20.55 1.27
CA THR A 160 -20.70 -19.35 1.86
C THR A 160 -22.22 -19.43 1.98
N SER A 161 -22.87 -20.44 1.38
CA SER A 161 -24.30 -20.67 1.59
C SER A 161 -24.55 -21.94 2.41
N TRP A 162 -25.04 -21.74 3.63
CA TRP A 162 -25.51 -22.81 4.51
C TRP A 162 -26.53 -23.76 3.84
N THR A 163 -27.27 -23.30 2.82
CA THR A 163 -28.33 -24.08 2.16
C THR A 163 -27.81 -25.29 1.39
N SER A 164 -26.53 -25.30 0.99
CA SER A 164 -25.92 -26.44 0.29
C SER A 164 -25.23 -27.42 1.24
N LEU A 165 -25.12 -27.09 2.52
CA LEU A 165 -24.43 -27.95 3.49
C LEU A 165 -25.35 -29.11 3.91
N THR A 166 -24.85 -30.32 3.80
CA THR A 166 -25.51 -31.50 4.38
C THR A 166 -25.15 -31.62 5.86
N ARG A 167 -25.91 -32.44 6.60
CA ARG A 167 -25.57 -32.81 7.98
C ARG A 167 -24.14 -33.39 8.10
N ILE A 168 -23.67 -34.13 7.09
CA ILE A 168 -22.32 -34.72 7.08
C ILE A 168 -21.26 -33.60 6.95
N ASP A 169 -21.54 -32.58 6.15
CA ASP A 169 -20.64 -31.43 5.99
C ASP A 169 -20.57 -30.65 7.31
N LEU A 170 -21.70 -30.40 7.96
CA LEU A 170 -21.76 -29.78 9.30
C LEU A 170 -20.99 -30.56 10.38
N GLN A 171 -20.84 -31.88 10.23
CA GLN A 171 -20.09 -32.71 11.18
C GLN A 171 -18.58 -32.74 10.92
N SER A 172 -18.17 -32.59 9.66
CA SER A 172 -16.80 -32.83 9.21
C SER A 172 -16.00 -31.56 8.87
N MET A 173 -16.68 -30.47 8.48
CA MET A 173 -16.01 -29.22 8.09
C MET A 173 -15.37 -28.50 9.28
N PRO A 174 -14.26 -27.75 9.08
CA PRO A 174 -13.73 -26.85 10.11
C PRO A 174 -14.79 -25.82 10.57
N VAL A 175 -14.82 -25.51 11.88
CA VAL A 175 -15.84 -24.60 12.45
C VAL A 175 -15.72 -23.19 11.87
N ALA A 176 -14.51 -22.73 11.55
CA ALA A 176 -14.30 -21.43 10.92
C ALA A 176 -15.02 -21.31 9.55
N ASP A 177 -15.03 -22.39 8.77
CA ASP A 177 -15.72 -22.41 7.49
C ASP A 177 -17.23 -22.48 7.67
N LEU A 178 -17.72 -23.18 8.71
CA LEU A 178 -19.14 -23.16 9.07
C LEU A 178 -19.60 -21.76 9.52
N ILE A 179 -18.82 -21.06 10.35
CA ILE A 179 -19.10 -19.68 10.76
C ILE A 179 -19.22 -18.78 9.52
N ARG A 180 -18.31 -18.93 8.55
CA ARG A 180 -18.38 -18.21 7.27
C ARG A 180 -19.61 -18.60 6.45
N ALA A 181 -19.93 -19.89 6.36
CA ALA A 181 -21.05 -20.43 5.59
C ALA A 181 -22.42 -19.96 6.06
N PHE A 182 -22.57 -19.80 7.38
CA PHE A 182 -23.81 -19.34 8.00
C PHE A 182 -23.84 -17.82 8.19
N GLY A 183 -22.78 -17.09 7.78
CA GLY A 183 -22.66 -15.65 8.01
C GLY A 183 -22.73 -15.28 9.49
N VAL A 184 -22.10 -16.09 10.34
CA VAL A 184 -22.12 -15.93 11.80
C VAL A 184 -21.10 -14.88 12.22
N THR A 185 -21.56 -13.86 12.94
CA THR A 185 -20.69 -12.93 13.66
C THR A 185 -20.39 -13.49 15.06
N VAL A 186 -19.12 -13.55 15.44
CA VAL A 186 -18.71 -14.03 16.77
C VAL A 186 -18.45 -12.83 17.69
N ARG A 187 -19.05 -12.84 18.88
CA ARG A 187 -18.84 -11.80 19.90
C ARG A 187 -18.58 -12.44 21.26
N GLU A 188 -17.53 -12.00 21.94
CA GLU A 188 -17.30 -12.40 23.32
C GLU A 188 -18.20 -11.59 24.27
N SER A 189 -18.83 -12.27 25.23
CA SER A 189 -19.70 -11.62 26.22
C SER A 189 -19.67 -12.35 27.57
N THR A 190 -19.54 -11.60 28.66
CA THR A 190 -19.65 -12.10 30.04
C THR A 190 -21.10 -12.19 30.53
N GLU A 191 -22.06 -11.72 29.72
CA GLU A 191 -23.49 -11.85 30.03
C GLU A 191 -24.01 -13.27 29.78
N VAL A 192 -23.24 -14.06 29.03
CA VAL A 192 -23.46 -15.48 28.83
C VAL A 192 -23.06 -16.19 30.12
N SER A 193 -23.98 -16.95 30.74
CA SER A 193 -23.69 -17.61 32.00
C SER A 193 -22.62 -18.70 31.84
N ASP A 194 -21.89 -19.00 32.92
CA ASP A 194 -20.91 -20.09 32.95
C ASP A 194 -21.51 -21.47 32.59
N GLU A 195 -22.84 -21.61 32.70
CA GLU A 195 -23.58 -22.83 32.33
C GLU A 195 -23.71 -23.01 30.81
N TYR A 196 -23.77 -21.91 30.05
CA TYR A 196 -23.89 -21.94 28.59
C TYR A 196 -22.64 -21.34 27.96
N SER A 197 -21.65 -22.16 27.61
CA SER A 197 -20.39 -21.61 27.06
C SER A 197 -20.54 -20.88 25.70
N VAL A 198 -21.60 -21.16 24.94
CA VAL A 198 -21.89 -20.59 23.63
C VAL A 198 -23.40 -20.45 23.41
N VAL A 199 -23.86 -19.32 22.87
CA VAL A 199 -25.26 -19.09 22.46
C VAL A 199 -25.28 -18.62 21.01
N LEU A 200 -26.03 -19.31 20.15
CA LEU A 200 -26.26 -18.94 18.76
C LEU A 200 -27.70 -18.43 18.58
N GLY A 201 -27.87 -17.30 17.92
CA GLY A 201 -29.18 -16.77 17.54
C GLY A 201 -29.16 -16.04 16.21
N GLY A 202 -30.33 -15.67 15.70
CA GLY A 202 -30.51 -15.00 14.40
C GLY A 202 -30.71 -15.97 13.23
N GLU A 203 -30.88 -15.39 12.05
CA GLU A 203 -30.99 -16.11 10.77
C GLU A 203 -29.65 -16.10 10.03
N PRO A 204 -29.36 -17.08 9.16
CA PRO A 204 -28.10 -17.12 8.43
C PRO A 204 -27.85 -15.82 7.64
N GLY A 205 -26.61 -15.33 7.70
CA GLY A 205 -26.24 -13.99 7.21
C GLY A 205 -26.32 -12.89 8.28
N GLU A 206 -27.11 -13.10 9.34
CA GLU A 206 -27.26 -12.20 10.49
C GLU A 206 -27.09 -12.95 11.83
N MET A 207 -26.56 -14.18 11.80
CA MET A 207 -26.39 -14.98 13.00
C MET A 207 -25.36 -14.35 13.93
N LEU A 208 -25.64 -14.40 15.23
CA LEU A 208 -24.74 -13.95 16.29
C LEU A 208 -24.42 -15.12 17.21
N LEU A 209 -23.12 -15.42 17.33
CA LEU A 209 -22.56 -16.39 18.26
C LEU A 209 -21.93 -15.65 19.44
N LEU A 210 -22.58 -15.72 20.59
CA LEU A 210 -22.05 -15.21 21.84
C LEU A 210 -21.21 -16.28 22.54
N VAL A 211 -19.98 -15.94 22.90
CA VAL A 211 -19.03 -16.88 23.53
C VAL A 211 -18.51 -16.28 24.83
N HIS A 212 -18.46 -17.08 25.90
CA HIS A 212 -17.84 -16.60 27.14
C HIS A 212 -16.31 -16.49 26.97
N PRO A 213 -15.65 -15.38 27.37
CA PRO A 213 -14.22 -15.17 27.12
C PRO A 213 -13.32 -16.28 27.67
N THR A 214 -13.70 -16.90 28.79
CA THR A 214 -12.92 -17.97 29.42
C THR A 214 -13.14 -19.35 28.82
N THR A 215 -14.04 -19.51 27.84
CA THR A 215 -14.32 -20.80 27.23
C THR A 215 -13.11 -21.30 26.42
N PRO A 216 -12.58 -22.51 26.68
CA PRO A 216 -11.49 -23.09 25.91
C PRO A 216 -11.85 -23.29 24.43
N GLN A 217 -10.88 -23.10 23.52
CA GLN A 217 -11.11 -23.17 22.07
C GLN A 217 -11.78 -24.47 21.60
N ASN A 218 -11.36 -25.63 22.14
CA ASN A 218 -11.96 -26.92 21.79
C ASN A 218 -13.45 -27.01 22.19
N VAL A 219 -13.83 -26.37 23.30
CA VAL A 219 -15.23 -26.29 23.75
C VAL A 219 -16.01 -25.33 22.85
N ARG A 220 -15.43 -24.18 22.49
CA ARG A 220 -16.04 -23.22 21.55
C ARG A 220 -16.39 -23.90 20.23
N GLU A 221 -15.45 -24.65 19.66
CA GLU A 221 -15.66 -25.37 18.40
C GLU A 221 -16.73 -26.44 18.50
N TYR A 222 -16.68 -27.25 19.57
CA TYR A 222 -17.67 -28.30 19.81
C TYR A 222 -19.10 -27.74 19.94
N GLU A 223 -19.30 -26.74 20.81
CA GLU A 223 -20.63 -26.17 21.05
C GLU A 223 -21.14 -25.35 19.86
N THR A 224 -20.26 -24.64 19.13
CA THR A 224 -20.64 -23.94 17.89
C THR A 224 -21.17 -24.93 16.86
N ARG A 225 -20.46 -26.04 16.64
CA ARG A 225 -20.90 -27.08 15.71
C ARG A 225 -22.23 -27.69 16.12
N LYS A 226 -22.38 -28.00 17.41
CA LYS A 226 -23.62 -28.54 17.97
C LYS A 226 -24.80 -27.57 17.79
N ALA A 227 -24.59 -26.27 18.00
CA ALA A 227 -25.62 -25.24 17.81
C ALA A 227 -26.04 -25.12 16.34
N LEU A 228 -25.07 -25.08 15.41
CA LEU A 228 -25.35 -25.03 13.97
C LEU A 228 -26.07 -26.29 13.47
N LEU A 229 -25.68 -27.47 13.96
CA LEU A 229 -26.37 -28.74 13.67
C LEU A 229 -27.82 -28.72 14.18
N ALA A 230 -28.04 -28.25 15.42
CA ALA A 230 -29.38 -28.17 15.99
C ALA A 230 -30.27 -27.20 15.21
N TRP A 231 -29.73 -26.04 14.83
CA TRP A 231 -30.44 -25.07 14.00
C TRP A 231 -30.80 -25.66 12.62
N HIS A 232 -29.84 -26.31 11.95
CA HIS A 232 -30.06 -26.92 10.63
C HIS A 232 -31.11 -28.04 10.69
N ASP A 233 -31.07 -28.88 11.72
CA ASP A 233 -32.06 -29.94 11.94
C ASP A 233 -33.47 -29.36 12.16
N ALA A 234 -33.58 -28.23 12.87
CA ALA A 234 -34.86 -27.55 13.09
C ALA A 234 -35.46 -27.01 11.78
N GLN A 235 -34.63 -26.45 10.88
CA GLN A 235 -35.09 -25.96 9.59
C GLN A 235 -35.57 -27.06 8.65
N LEU A 236 -34.89 -28.22 8.62
CA LEU A 236 -35.32 -29.35 7.80
C LEU A 236 -36.51 -30.13 8.39
N GLY A 237 -36.70 -30.05 9.71
CA GLY A 237 -37.79 -30.71 10.42
C GLY A 237 -39.12 -29.94 10.39
N GLY A 238 -39.10 -28.64 10.09
CA GLY A 238 -40.27 -27.76 10.13
C GLY A 238 -41.23 -27.85 8.94
N ASP A 239 -40.90 -28.62 7.90
CA ASP A 239 -41.63 -28.65 6.61
C ASP A 239 -42.46 -29.94 6.41
N ARG A 240 -42.77 -30.67 7.49
CA ARG A 240 -43.38 -32.02 7.43
C ARG A 240 -44.72 -32.24 8.12
N ASP A 241 -45.40 -31.20 8.59
CA ASP A 241 -46.78 -31.28 9.12
C ASP A 241 -47.77 -30.42 8.32
#